data_AF-A0A7J2XXB4-F1
#
_entry.id   AF-A0A7J2XXB4-F1
#
_cell.length_a   1.000
_cell.length_b   1.000
_cell.length_c   1.000
_cell.angle_alpha   90.00
_cell.angle_beta   90.00
_cell.angle_gamma   90.00
#
_symmetry.space_group_name_H-M   'P 1'
#
loop_
_entity.id
_entity.type
_entity.pdbx_description
1 polymer ?
#
loop_
_entity_poly.entity_id
_entity_poly.type
_entity_poly.pdbx_seq_one_letter_code
_entity_poly.pdbx_strand_id
1 'polypeptide(L)' 'VVEYEPHPFWGDKVLVPKKVPGLSDSRLKELKPTSYYSMKEFEELLRAEIEESKIWLKFNCPELPDEIINSMDF' A
#
# COMPACT_ATOMS: atom_id res chain seq x y z
N VAL A 1 21.70 6.65 -0.13
CA VAL A 1 20.62 6.44 -1.12
C VAL A 1 19.60 5.50 -0.49
N VAL A 2 18.31 5.69 -0.76
CA VAL A 2 17.25 4.78 -0.31
C VAL A 2 17.24 3.55 -1.22
N GLU A 3 17.20 2.36 -0.64
CA GLU A 3 17.03 1.11 -1.38
C GLU A 3 15.57 0.66 -1.25
N TYR A 4 15.00 0.16 -2.34
CA TYR A 4 13.59 -0.22 -2.43
C TYR A 4 13.41 -1.68 -2.80
N GLU A 5 12.25 -2.23 -2.46
CA GLU A 5 11.77 -3.55 -2.87
C GLU A 5 10.31 -3.47 -3.35
N PRO A 6 9.84 -4.38 -4.22
CA PRO A 6 8.45 -4.41 -4.68
C PRO A 6 7.47 -4.64 -3.51
N HIS A 7 6.30 -4.01 -3.57
CA HIS A 7 5.24 -4.27 -2.61
C HIS A 7 4.73 -5.72 -2.76
N PRO A 8 4.42 -6.45 -1.66
CA PRO A 8 3.99 -7.85 -1.74
C PRO A 8 2.71 -8.10 -2.55
N PHE A 9 1.89 -7.07 -2.77
CA PHE A 9 0.62 -7.16 -3.50
C PHE A 9 0.66 -6.46 -4.87
N TRP A 10 1.12 -5.22 -4.93
CA TRP A 10 1.20 -4.45 -6.18
C TRP A 10 2.47 -4.67 -7.01
N GLY A 11 3.44 -5.42 -6.50
CA GLY A 11 4.71 -5.70 -7.19
C GLY A 11 5.45 -4.42 -7.58
N ASP A 12 5.99 -4.39 -8.79
CA ASP A 12 6.79 -3.24 -9.28
C ASP A 12 5.97 -1.97 -9.51
N LYS A 13 4.63 -2.03 -9.43
CA LYS A 13 3.77 -0.82 -9.49
C LYS A 13 3.94 0.06 -8.25
N VAL A 14 4.28 -0.53 -7.10
CA VAL A 14 4.46 0.17 -5.83
C VAL A 14 5.72 -0.33 -5.15
N LEU A 15 6.66 0.57 -4.85
CA LEU A 15 7.90 0.23 -4.19
C LEU A 15 7.86 0.62 -2.72
N VAL A 16 8.35 -0.26 -1.84
CA VAL A 16 8.50 0.00 -0.41
C VAL A 16 9.97 0.13 -0.01
N PRO A 17 10.32 1.02 0.93
CA PRO A 17 11.71 1.17 1.37
C PRO A 17 12.21 -0.09 2.07
N LYS A 18 13.33 -0.62 1.57
CA LYS A 18 14.10 -1.69 2.21
C LYS A 18 15.18 -1.13 3.13
N LYS A 19 15.79 0.00 2.76
CA LYS A 19 16.82 0.70 3.54
C LYS A 19 16.73 2.19 3.35
N VAL A 20 16.78 2.94 4.44
CA VAL A 20 16.67 4.41 4.43
C VAL A 20 17.86 5.00 5.20
N PRO A 21 18.70 5.85 4.58
CA PRO A 21 19.77 6.53 5.31
C PRO A 21 19.23 7.32 6.50
N GLY A 22 19.82 7.11 7.68
CA GLY A 22 19.37 7.75 8.92
C GLY A 22 18.31 6.96 9.71
N LEU A 23 17.81 5.83 9.20
CA LEU A 23 16.97 4.91 9.95
C LEU A 23 17.69 3.57 10.17
N SER A 24 17.57 3.02 11.38
CA SER A 24 18.03 1.66 11.66
C SER A 24 17.07 0.63 11.04
N ASP A 25 17.59 -0.58 10.79
CA ASP A 25 16.78 -1.70 10.34
C ASP A 25 15.66 -2.05 11.34
N SER A 26 15.92 -1.89 12.64
CA SER A 26 14.90 -2.07 13.68
C SER A 26 13.75 -1.07 13.53
N ARG A 27 14.06 0.20 13.26
CA ARG A 27 13.04 1.24 13.08
C ARG A 27 12.25 1.01 11.79
N LEU A 28 12.92 0.58 10.72
CA LEU A 28 12.24 0.22 9.48
C LEU A 28 11.30 -0.97 9.69
N LYS A 29 11.70 -1.98 10.48
CA LYS A 29 10.84 -3.10 10.82
C LYS A 29 9.59 -2.66 11.59
N GLU A 30 9.70 -1.76 12.56
CA GLU A 30 8.55 -1.18 13.28
C GLU A 30 7.59 -0.40 12.38
N LEU A 31 8.03 0.07 11.22
CA LEU A 31 7.18 0.78 10.26
C LEU A 31 6.50 -0.15 9.26
N LYS A 32 6.87 -1.43 9.19
CA LYS A 32 6.24 -2.41 8.29
C LYS A 32 4.92 -2.90 8.90
N PRO A 33 3.77 -2.79 8.19
CA PRO A 33 2.49 -3.30 8.69
C PRO A 33 2.54 -4.79 9.07
N THR A 34 3.32 -5.57 8.33
CA THR A 34 3.52 -7.01 8.54
C THR A 34 4.31 -7.35 9.82
N SER A 35 4.78 -6.35 10.57
CA SER A 35 5.32 -6.55 11.92
C SER A 35 4.21 -6.70 12.97
N TYR A 36 2.99 -6.29 12.65
CA TYR A 36 1.85 -6.30 13.57
C TYR A 36 0.70 -7.17 13.07
N TYR A 37 0.57 -7.33 11.75
CA TYR A 37 -0.44 -8.15 11.11
C TYR A 37 0.20 -9.34 10.39
N SER A 38 -0.50 -10.47 10.38
CA SER A 38 -0.18 -11.55 9.45
C SER A 38 -0.38 -11.09 8.00
N MET A 39 0.26 -11.76 7.04
CA MET A 39 0.07 -11.45 5.62
C MET A 39 -1.40 -11.51 5.19
N LYS A 40 -2.17 -12.44 5.78
CA LYS A 40 -3.61 -12.58 5.49
C LYS A 40 -4.41 -11.40 6.03
N GLU A 41 -4.21 -11.02 7.30
CA GLU A 41 -4.88 -9.84 7.89
C GLU A 41 -4.49 -8.57 7.14
N PHE A 42 -3.23 -8.44 6.75
CA PHE A 42 -2.77 -7.30 5.96
C PHE A 42 -3.47 -7.25 4.59
N GLU A 43 -3.61 -8.37 3.89
CA GLU A 43 -4.38 -8.44 2.64
C GLU A 43 -5.85 -8.02 2.84
N GLU A 44 -6.51 -8.57 3.86
CA GLU A 44 -7.92 -8.28 4.15
C GLU A 44 -8.13 -6.79 4.45
N LEU A 45 -7.22 -6.17 5.21
CA LEU A 45 -7.24 -4.72 5.49
C LEU A 45 -7.04 -3.89 4.23
N LEU A 46 -6.08 -4.23 3.37
CA LEU A 46 -5.85 -3.50 2.12
C LEU A 46 -7.07 -3.58 1.19
N ARG A 47 -7.70 -4.74 1.07
CA ARG A 47 -8.93 -4.88 0.27
C ARG A 47 -10.07 -4.02 0.81
N ALA A 48 -10.23 -3.95 2.13
CA ALA A 48 -11.23 -3.09 2.75
C ALA A 48 -10.94 -1.59 2.48
N GLU A 49 -9.67 -1.17 2.63
CA GLU A 49 -9.23 0.21 2.37
C GLU A 49 -9.46 0.63 0.90
N ILE A 50 -9.19 -0.28 -0.06
CA ILE A 50 -9.42 -0.04 -1.48
C ILE A 50 -10.91 0.19 -1.76
N GLU A 51 -11.78 -0.67 -1.22
CA GLU A 51 -13.22 -0.54 -1.42
C GLU A 51 -13.78 0.73 -0.80
N GLU A 52 -13.34 1.08 0.42
CA GLU A 52 -13.69 2.35 1.05
C GLU A 52 -13.22 3.55 0.20
N SER A 53 -11.97 3.50 -0.26
CA SER A 53 -11.40 4.56 -1.10
C SER A 53 -12.18 4.74 -2.41
N LYS A 54 -12.59 3.64 -3.05
CA LYS A 54 -13.44 3.66 -4.25
C LYS A 54 -14.80 4.31 -4.00
N ILE A 55 -15.43 4.03 -2.86
CA ILE A 55 -16.70 4.66 -2.47
C ILE A 55 -16.53 6.19 -2.36
N TRP A 56 -15.50 6.63 -1.64
CA TRP A 56 -15.23 8.06 -1.47
C TRP A 56 -14.80 8.75 -2.76
N LEU A 57 -14.03 8.09 -3.62
CA LEU A 57 -13.67 8.64 -4.94
C LEU A 57 -14.90 8.80 -5.82
N LYS A 58 -15.82 7.84 -5.86
CA LYS A 58 -17.08 7.96 -6.62
C LYS A 58 -17.96 9.09 -6.11
N PHE A 59 -17.99 9.30 -4.79
CA PHE A 59 -18.78 10.38 -4.19
C PHE A 59 -18.16 11.76 -4.45
N ASN A 60 -16.85 11.91 -4.25
CA ASN A 60 -16.15 13.19 -4.34
C ASN A 60 -15.74 13.57 -5.77
N CYS A 61 -15.56 12.57 -6.64
CA CYS A 61 -15.07 12.72 -8.01
C CYS A 61 -15.91 11.84 -8.96
N PRO A 62 -17.21 12.16 -9.16
CA PRO A 62 -18.13 11.29 -9.90
C PRO A 62 -17.78 11.09 -11.38
N GLU A 63 -16.99 11.99 -11.97
CA GLU A 63 -16.53 11.90 -13.37
C GLU A 63 -15.13 11.29 -13.50
N LEU A 64 -14.57 10.77 -12.41
CA LEU A 64 -13.24 10.17 -12.42
C LEU A 64 -13.24 8.91 -13.31
N PRO A 65 -12.31 8.77 -14.26
CA PRO A 65 -12.23 7.58 -15.10
C PRO A 65 -12.07 6.29 -14.28
N ASP A 66 -12.72 5.22 -14.74
CA ASP A 66 -12.65 3.90 -14.08
C ASP A 66 -11.21 3.38 -13.93
N GLU A 67 -10.32 3.70 -14.87
CA GLU A 67 -8.90 3.36 -14.77
C GLU A 67 -8.25 3.93 -13.51
N ILE A 68 -8.61 5.16 -13.13
CA ILE A 68 -8.08 5.82 -11.93
C ILE A 68 -8.77 5.25 -10.68
N ILE A 69 -10.09 5.06 -10.72
CA ILE A 69 -10.84 4.45 -9.61
C ILE A 69 -10.29 3.06 -9.25
N ASN A 70 -9.91 2.26 -10.25
CA ASN A 70 -9.42 0.90 -10.07
C ASN A 70 -7.88 0.81 -10.03
N SER A 71 -7.17 1.93 -9.99
CA SER A 71 -5.69 1.95 -10.00
C SER A 71 -5.06 1.27 -8.78
N MET A 72 -5.81 1.16 -7.69
CA MET A 72 -5.38 0.53 -6.44
C MET A 72 -5.65 -0.99 -6.42
N ASP A 73 -6.23 -1.58 -7.46
CA ASP A 73 -6.54 -3.01 -7.48
C ASP A 73 -5.28 -3.88 -7.68
N PHE A 74 -5.22 -5.00 -6.95
CA PHE A 74 -4.16 -6.00 -7.02
C PHE A 74 -4.71 -7.44 -7.01
#